data_AF-A0A819DVI7-F1
#
_entry.id   AF-A0A819DVI7-F1
#
_cell.length_a   1.000
_cell.length_b   1.000
_cell.length_c   1.000
_cell.angle_alpha   90.00
_cell.angle_beta   90.00
_cell.angle_gamma   90.00
#
_symmetry.space_group_name_H-M   'P 1'
#
loop_
_entity.id
_entity.type
_entity.pdbx_description
1 polymer ?
#
loop_
_entity_poly.entity_id
_entity_poly.type
_entity_poly.pdbx_seq_one_letter_code
_entity_poly.pdbx_strand_id
1 'polypeptide(L)'
;GILMWEACSQGQLPYASIENDDEVRQHKLNGEILSQPDNCDEGLWNIIVRCWHLQSKARPTFKMLKQSLLELQIQLTARYTLRIL
;
A
#
# COMPACT_ATOMS: atom_id res chain seq x y z
N GLY A 1 2.27 1.70 4.82
CA GLY A 1 2.34 0.45 4.06
C GLY A 1 1.27 -0.50 4.55
N ILE A 2 1.55 -1.30 5.59
CA ILE A 2 0.64 -2.36 6.08
C ILE A 2 -0.77 -1.84 6.37
N LEU A 3 -0.91 -0.76 7.14
CA LEU A 3 -2.24 -0.17 7.44
C LEU A 3 -3.05 0.20 6.18
N MET A 4 -2.39 0.73 5.15
CA MET A 4 -3.08 1.06 3.90
C MET A 4 -3.47 -0.21 3.13
N TRP A 5 -2.64 -1.26 3.19
CA TRP A 5 -2.98 -2.56 2.64
C TRP A 5 -4.17 -3.19 3.36
N GLU A 6 -4.20 -3.16 4.70
CA GLU A 6 -5.33 -3.66 5.52
C GLU A 6 -6.63 -2.93 5.18
N ALA A 7 -6.57 -1.61 4.98
CA ALA A 7 -7.73 -0.84 4.52
C ALA A 7 -8.20 -1.27 3.12
N CYS A 8 -7.27 -1.50 2.18
CA CYS A 8 -7.59 -1.92 0.82
C CYS A 8 -8.12 -3.36 0.74
N SER A 9 -7.63 -4.24 1.61
CA SER A 9 -8.05 -5.64 1.70
C SER A 9 -9.32 -5.82 2.53
N GLN A 10 -9.97 -4.72 2.95
CA GLN A 10 -11.18 -4.74 3.78
C GLN A 10 -10.97 -5.46 5.12
N GLY A 11 -9.80 -5.25 5.73
CA GLY A 11 -9.47 -5.75 7.06
C GLY A 11 -8.91 -7.18 7.08
N GLN A 12 -8.44 -7.71 5.95
CA GLN A 12 -7.71 -8.98 5.97
C GLN A 12 -6.45 -8.87 6.83
N LEU A 13 -6.08 -9.98 7.47
CA LEU A 13 -4.85 -10.08 8.24
C LEU A 13 -3.64 -10.18 7.27
N PRO A 14 -2.65 -9.28 7.36
CA PRO A 14 -1.45 -9.38 6.54
C PRO A 14 -0.67 -10.65 6.87
N TYR A 15 -0.19 -11.35 5.85
CA TYR A 15 0.58 -12.60 5.98
C TYR A 15 -0.16 -13.72 6.73
N ALA A 16 -1.50 -13.77 6.63
CA ALA A 16 -2.34 -14.73 7.37
C ALA A 16 -1.99 -16.21 7.19
N SER A 17 -1.28 -16.56 6.12
CA SER A 17 -0.83 -17.93 5.83
C SER A 17 0.47 -18.32 6.53
N ILE A 18 1.12 -17.38 7.22
CA ILE A 18 2.41 -17.58 7.90
C ILE A 18 2.17 -17.49 9.40
N GLU A 19 2.41 -18.58 10.12
CA GLU A 19 2.16 -18.66 11.56
C GLU A 19 3.27 -18.03 12.41
N ASN A 20 4.50 -17.96 11.87
CA ASN A 20 5.69 -17.54 12.60
C ASN A 20 6.17 -16.14 12.18
N ASP A 21 6.28 -15.21 13.14
CA ASP A 21 6.80 -13.86 12.93
C ASP A 21 8.24 -13.82 12.37
N ASP A 22 9.07 -14.80 12.72
CA ASP A 22 10.44 -14.90 12.18
C ASP A 22 10.43 -15.23 10.69
N GLU A 23 9.50 -16.06 10.24
CA GLU A 23 9.31 -16.39 8.83
C GLU A 23 8.82 -15.15 8.07
N VAL A 24 7.84 -14.42 8.60
CA VAL A 24 7.41 -13.11 8.06
C VAL A 24 8.58 -12.13 7.93
N ARG A 25 9.50 -12.12 8.90
CA ARG A 25 10.72 -11.30 8.82
C ARG A 25 11.62 -11.74 7.66
N GLN A 26 11.84 -13.04 7.47
CA GLN A 26 12.67 -13.54 6.37
C GLN A 26 12.09 -13.20 5.01
N HIS A 27 10.79 -13.40 4.79
CA HIS A 27 10.11 -12.97 3.56
C HIS A 27 10.36 -11.49 3.26
N LYS A 28 10.19 -10.62 4.27
CA LYS A 28 10.44 -9.17 4.12
C LYS A 28 11.91 -8.87 3.80
N LEU A 29 12.87 -9.57 4.40
CA LEU A 29 14.30 -9.39 4.12
C LEU A 29 14.68 -9.87 2.71
N ASN A 30 14.00 -10.88 2.20
CA ASN A 30 14.15 -11.39 0.83
C ASN A 30 13.47 -10.48 -0.22
N GLY A 31 12.81 -9.40 0.21
CA GLY A 31 12.12 -8.47 -0.67
C GLY A 31 10.72 -8.94 -1.09
N GLU A 32 10.21 -9.99 -0.47
CA GLU A 32 8.84 -10.45 -0.69
C GLU A 32 7.86 -9.50 -0.01
N ILE A 33 6.78 -9.19 -0.73
CA ILE A 33 5.72 -8.28 -0.29
C ILE A 33 4.36 -8.95 -0.45
N LEU A 34 3.35 -8.43 0.24
CA LEU A 34 1.96 -8.85 0.05
C LEU A 34 1.53 -8.63 -1.41
N SER A 35 0.55 -9.40 -1.88
CA SER A 35 -0.11 -9.14 -3.16
C SER A 35 -1.00 -7.90 -3.10
N GLN A 36 -1.25 -7.29 -4.26
CA GLN A 36 -2.23 -6.22 -4.40
C GLN A 36 -3.65 -6.80 -4.15
N PRO A 37 -4.47 -6.20 -3.27
CA PRO A 37 -5.86 -6.61 -3.09
C PRO A 37 -6.71 -6.33 -4.34
N ASP A 38 -7.75 -7.16 -4.58
CA ASP A 38 -8.57 -7.17 -5.81
C ASP A 38 -9.32 -5.87 -6.15
N ASN A 39 -9.36 -4.89 -5.25
CA ASN A 39 -10.02 -3.60 -5.46
C ASN A 39 -9.14 -2.39 -5.07
N CYS A 40 -7.83 -2.60 -4.95
CA CYS A 40 -6.90 -1.52 -4.63
C CYS A 40 -6.57 -0.71 -5.90
N ASP A 41 -6.84 0.59 -5.90
CA ASP A 41 -6.40 1.48 -6.99
C ASP A 41 -4.88 1.40 -7.20
N GLU A 42 -4.45 1.33 -8.45
CA GLU A 42 -3.04 1.15 -8.82
C GLU A 42 -2.15 2.29 -8.27
N GLY A 43 -2.66 3.53 -8.27
CA GLY A 43 -1.95 4.67 -7.69
C GLY A 43 -1.75 4.51 -6.18
N LEU A 44 -2.76 4.01 -5.48
CA LEU A 44 -2.65 3.72 -4.05
C LEU A 44 -1.70 2.54 -3.80
N TRP A 45 -1.76 1.50 -4.62
CA TRP A 45 -0.86 0.36 -4.54
C TRP A 45 0.61 0.77 -4.68
N ASN A 46 0.92 1.62 -5.65
CA ASN A 46 2.26 2.18 -5.85
C ASN A 46 2.75 2.97 -4.63
N ILE A 47 1.87 3.70 -3.94
CA ILE A 47 2.20 4.38 -2.67
C ILE A 47 2.49 3.35 -1.56
N ILE A 48 1.68 2.29 -1.46
CA ILE A 48 1.85 1.21 -0.48
C ILE A 48 3.22 0.53 -0.65
N VAL A 49 3.56 0.11 -1.87
CA VAL A 49 4.81 -0.60 -2.17
C VAL A 49 6.03 0.27 -1.83
N ARG A 50 5.99 1.58 -2.10
CA ARG A 50 7.06 2.51 -1.71
C ARG A 50 7.29 2.56 -0.20
N CYS A 51 6.25 2.34 0.63
CA CYS A 51 6.43 2.22 2.09
C CYS A 51 7.23 0.98 2.50
N TRP A 52 7.31 -0.05 1.64
CA TRP A 52 7.94 -1.33 1.92
C TRP A 52 9.35 -1.46 1.36
N HIS A 53 9.97 -0.35 0.95
CA HIS A 53 11.35 -0.36 0.49
C HIS A 53 12.31 -0.94 1.56
N LEU A 54 13.22 -1.85 1.16
CA LEU A 54 14.17 -2.51 2.06
C LEU A 54 15.00 -1.50 2.85
N GLN A 55 15.62 -0.55 2.15
CA GLN A 55 16.34 0.56 2.77
C GLN A 55 15.37 1.54 3.42
N SER A 56 15.48 1.72 4.74
CA SER A 56 14.61 2.61 5.52
C SER A 56 14.64 4.07 5.04
N LYS A 57 15.81 4.57 4.63
CA LYS A 57 15.99 5.95 4.14
C LYS A 57 15.31 6.23 2.79
N ALA A 58 15.02 5.20 2.00
CA ALA A 58 14.33 5.33 0.73
C ALA A 58 12.79 5.28 0.88
N ARG A 59 12.29 4.97 2.08
CA ARG A 59 10.85 5.01 2.36
C ARG A 59 10.37 6.46 2.40
N PRO A 60 9.17 6.75 1.87
CA PRO A 60 8.63 8.10 1.89
C PRO A 60 8.35 8.57 3.33
N THR A 61 8.59 9.85 3.59
CA THR A 61 8.18 10.48 4.84
C THR A 61 6.66 10.64 4.90
N PHE A 62 6.09 10.83 6.09
CA PHE A 62 4.65 11.13 6.22
C PHE A 62 4.23 12.39 5.46
N LYS A 63 5.10 13.41 5.37
CA LYS A 63 4.84 14.61 4.56
C LYS A 63 4.67 14.26 3.09
N MET A 64 5.55 13.41 2.54
CA MET A 64 5.47 12.94 1.16
C MET A 64 4.24 12.06 0.95
N LEU A 65 3.93 11.17 1.89
CA LEU A 65 2.74 10.32 1.84
C LEU A 65 1.46 11.14 1.80
N LYS A 66 1.32 12.14 2.69
CA LYS A 66 0.16 13.04 2.69
C LYS A 66 -0.01 13.72 1.33
N GLN A 67 1.08 14.23 0.75
CA GLN A 67 1.04 14.88 -0.55
C GLN A 67 0.59 13.92 -1.66
N SER A 68 1.22 12.75 -1.77
CA SER A 68 0.85 11.76 -2.80
C SER A 68 -0.59 11.23 -2.64
N LEU A 69 -1.07 11.06 -1.41
CA LEU A 69 -2.44 10.63 -1.15
C LEU A 69 -3.47 11.71 -1.52
N LEU A 70 -3.16 12.99 -1.27
CA LEU A 70 -4.02 14.11 -1.68
C LEU A 70 -4.08 14.25 -3.20
N GLU A 71 -2.94 14.13 -3.88
CA GLU A 71 -2.87 14.15 -5.35
C GLU A 71 -3.71 13.01 -5.94
N LEU A 72 -3.57 11.80 -5.40
CA LEU A 72 -4.36 10.66 -5.83
C LEU A 72 -5.86 10.87 -5.57
N GLN A 73 -6.23 11.41 -4.41
CA GLN A 73 -7.62 11.72 -4.09
C GLN A 73 -8.24 12.69 -5.10
N ILE A 74 -7.51 13.74 -5.49
CA ILE A 74 -7.95 14.72 -6.49
C ILE A 74 -8.15 14.04 -7.85
N GLN A 75 -7.18 13.21 -8.29
CA GLN A 75 -7.25 12.50 -9.56
C GLN A 75 -8.44 11.53 -9.62
N LEU A 76 -8.66 10.76 -8.56
CA LEU A 76 -9.78 9.84 -8.46
C LEU A 76 -11.11 10.59 -8.46
N THR A 77 -11.22 11.65 -7.66
CA THR A 77 -12.44 12.48 -7.61
C THR A 77 -12.78 13.03 -9.00
N ALA A 78 -11.81 13.61 -9.71
CA ALA A 78 -12.01 14.10 -11.07
C ALA A 78 -12.45 12.99 -12.03
N ARG A 79 -11.81 11.81 -11.97
CA ARG A 79 -12.17 10.65 -12.81
C ARG A 79 -13.60 10.19 -12.55
N TYR A 80 -14.03 10.11 -11.30
CA TYR A 80 -15.39 9.70 -10.95
C TYR A 80 -16.42 10.75 -11.34
N THR A 81 -16.14 12.04 -11.13
CA THR A 81 -17.02 13.14 -11.58
C THR A 81 -17.20 13.15 -13.09
N LEU A 82 -16.15 12.87 -13.87
CA LEU A 82 -16.25 12.77 -15.33
C LEU A 82 -16.95 11.50 -15.83
N ARG A 83 -17.09 10.46 -14.99
CA ARG A 83 -17.82 9.23 -15.34
C ARG A 83 -19.34 9.32 -15.13
N ILE A 84 -19.80 10.31 -14.37
CA ILE A 84 -21.22 10.53 -14.05
C ILE A 84 -21.86 11.65 -14.90
N LEU A 85 -21.09 12.27 -15.80
CA LEU A 85 -21.52 13.23 -16.81
C LEU A 85 -21.47 12.58 -18.18
#